data_AF-A0A2K5J9N7-F1
#
_entry.id   AF-A0A2K5J9N7-F1
#
_cell.length_a   1.000
_cell.length_b   1.000
_cell.length_c   1.000
_cell.angle_alpha   90.00
_cell.angle_beta   90.00
_cell.angle_gamma   90.00
#
_symmetry.space_group_name_H-M   'P 1'
#
loop_
_entity.id
_entity.type
_entity.pdbx_description
1 polymer ?
#
loop_
_entity_poly.entity_id
_entity_poly.type
_entity_poly.pdbx_seq_one_letter_code
_entity_poly.pdbx_strand_id
1 'polypeptide(L)'
;GSPLHHASPTQAMAAAGGSLSDNSRTFSRRPSAQASRQAKATKRKYQASIEAPPAKRRNETSFLPAEKTSVKETQRTFKGNTQKTFSPKKHSVSTSDRNQEERPCIKTSSLFKNNPDIPELHRPVVKQVQEKVFTSAAFHELGLHPHLISTINTVLKMSSMTSVQKQSIPVLLEGRDALVRSQTGSGKTLAYCIPVVQSLQAMKSKIQRSDGPYALVLVPTRELALQSFDTVQKLLKPFTWIVPGVLMGGEKRKSEKARLRKGINILISTPGRLVDHIKSTKNIHFSRLRWLVFDEADRILDLGFEKDITVILNAVNAECQQRQNVLLSATLTEGVTRLADISLHDPVSISVLDKSHDQLNPKDKAVQEVCPPAGDELDSFAIPESLEQHVTVVPSKLRLVCLAAFILQKCKFEKDQKMVIFFSSCELVEFHYSLFLQTLLSSSGVPASGQLPSASTRLKFLRLHGNMEQEERTAVFQEFSHSRRGVLLCT
;
A
#
# COMPACT_ATOMS: atom_id res chain seq x y z
N GLY A 1 -77.56 26.58 -14.22
CA GLY A 1 -77.76 26.97 -15.63
C GLY A 1 -76.42 26.98 -16.32
N SER A 2 -76.35 26.40 -17.52
CA SER A 2 -75.32 26.66 -18.55
C SER A 2 -75.55 28.06 -19.17
N PRO A 3 -74.72 28.61 -20.09
CA PRO A 3 -74.10 27.98 -21.29
C PRO A 3 -72.55 28.14 -21.35
N LEU A 4 -71.74 27.48 -22.20
CA LEU A 4 -71.82 26.90 -23.57
C LEU A 4 -71.64 27.88 -24.77
N HIS A 5 -71.04 27.33 -25.84
CA HIS A 5 -70.73 27.93 -27.17
C HIS A 5 -69.49 28.85 -27.23
N HIS A 6 -68.69 28.97 -28.32
CA HIS A 6 -68.51 28.21 -29.59
C HIS A 6 -67.16 28.65 -30.23
N ALA A 7 -66.57 28.06 -31.29
CA ALA A 7 -66.82 26.86 -32.13
C ALA A 7 -65.51 26.44 -32.85
N SER A 8 -65.55 25.37 -33.65
CA SER A 8 -64.59 25.04 -34.73
C SER A 8 -65.31 24.94 -36.08
N PRO A 9 -64.58 24.98 -37.21
CA PRO A 9 -64.81 23.99 -38.27
C PRO A 9 -63.46 23.39 -38.78
N THR A 10 -63.30 22.09 -39.12
CA THR A 10 -63.85 21.29 -40.25
C THR A 10 -63.57 21.97 -41.61
N GLN A 11 -62.96 21.39 -42.66
CA GLN A 11 -62.96 20.06 -43.32
C GLN A 11 -61.68 19.94 -44.22
N ALA A 12 -61.40 18.92 -45.04
CA ALA A 12 -61.52 17.45 -45.01
C ALA A 12 -60.97 16.87 -46.36
N MET A 13 -60.50 15.60 -46.36
CA MET A 13 -60.51 14.65 -47.52
C MET A 13 -59.72 14.98 -48.83
N ALA A 14 -59.30 14.02 -49.68
CA ALA A 14 -59.14 12.55 -49.58
C ALA A 14 -58.37 11.97 -50.81
N ALA A 15 -57.98 10.68 -50.71
CA ALA A 15 -57.83 9.68 -51.82
C ALA A 15 -56.75 9.92 -52.91
N ALA A 16 -56.22 8.94 -53.66
CA ALA A 16 -56.06 7.47 -53.62
C ALA A 16 -54.87 7.15 -54.58
N GLY A 17 -54.24 5.98 -54.74
CA GLY A 17 -54.45 4.59 -54.35
C GLY A 17 -53.61 3.67 -55.28
N GLY A 18 -53.27 2.45 -54.80
CA GLY A 18 -52.97 1.21 -55.57
C GLY A 18 -51.71 1.11 -56.45
N SER A 19 -51.22 -0.10 -56.81
CA SER A 19 -51.50 -1.48 -56.35
C SER A 19 -50.57 -2.51 -57.05
N LEU A 20 -50.50 -3.77 -56.55
CA LEU A 20 -50.00 -5.01 -57.23
C LEU A 20 -48.46 -5.15 -57.43
N SER A 21 -47.83 -6.34 -57.49
CA SER A 21 -48.19 -7.73 -57.09
C SER A 21 -46.99 -8.71 -57.29
N ASP A 22 -46.88 -9.76 -56.46
CA ASP A 22 -46.20 -11.06 -56.71
C ASP A 22 -44.68 -11.08 -57.15
N ASN A 23 -43.90 -12.16 -57.01
CA ASN A 23 -44.21 -13.59 -56.84
C ASN A 23 -43.11 -14.38 -56.06
N SER A 24 -43.41 -15.65 -55.77
CA SER A 24 -42.65 -16.67 -55.03
C SER A 24 -41.30 -17.14 -55.63
N ARG A 25 -40.41 -17.69 -54.78
CA ARG A 25 -40.07 -19.15 -54.75
C ARG A 25 -39.07 -19.57 -53.66
N THR A 26 -39.32 -20.77 -53.12
CA THR A 26 -38.51 -21.55 -52.18
C THR A 26 -37.32 -22.25 -52.84
N PHE A 27 -36.25 -22.56 -52.10
CA PHE A 27 -35.69 -23.94 -52.04
C PHE A 27 -34.79 -24.17 -50.82
N SER A 28 -34.68 -25.43 -50.39
CA SER A 28 -33.95 -25.89 -49.21
C SER A 28 -32.68 -26.66 -49.57
N ARG A 29 -31.65 -26.63 -48.69
CA ARG A 29 -30.88 -27.80 -48.22
C ARG A 29 -29.68 -27.45 -47.31
N ARG A 30 -29.55 -28.24 -46.24
CA ARG A 30 -28.31 -28.57 -45.50
C ARG A 30 -27.84 -29.97 -45.98
N PRO A 31 -26.74 -30.57 -45.48
CA PRO A 31 -25.43 -30.04 -45.03
C PRO A 31 -24.25 -30.81 -45.69
N SER A 32 -22.99 -30.40 -45.44
CA SER A 32 -21.85 -31.34 -45.33
C SER A 32 -20.62 -30.67 -44.69
N ALA A 33 -19.71 -31.50 -44.18
CA ALA A 33 -18.42 -31.07 -43.62
C ALA A 33 -17.31 -32.00 -44.14
N GLN A 34 -16.11 -31.47 -44.43
CA GLN A 34 -14.81 -32.08 -44.09
C GLN A 34 -13.57 -31.31 -44.58
N ALA A 35 -12.50 -31.39 -43.77
CA ALA A 35 -11.08 -31.50 -44.13
C ALA A 35 -10.35 -30.45 -45.01
N SER A 36 -9.51 -29.65 -44.33
CA SER A 36 -8.09 -29.34 -44.62
C SER A 36 -7.52 -29.34 -46.06
N ARG A 37 -6.81 -28.26 -46.42
CA ARG A 37 -5.44 -28.34 -47.00
C ARG A 37 -4.66 -27.01 -46.85
N GLN A 38 -3.33 -27.13 -46.77
CA GLN A 38 -2.39 -26.00 -46.67
C GLN A 38 -2.10 -25.38 -48.05
N ALA A 39 -1.72 -24.09 -48.08
CA ALA A 39 -0.99 -23.51 -49.21
C ALA A 39 0.07 -22.48 -48.74
N LYS A 40 1.33 -22.78 -49.05
CA LYS A 40 2.45 -21.81 -49.21
C LYS A 40 2.29 -21.15 -50.61
N ALA A 41 2.83 -20.01 -50.99
CA ALA A 41 3.58 -18.91 -50.37
C ALA A 41 3.58 -17.72 -51.37
N THR A 42 4.09 -16.54 -51.00
CA THR A 42 5.10 -15.86 -51.84
C THR A 42 5.89 -14.79 -51.07
N LYS A 43 7.17 -14.62 -51.43
CA LYS A 43 8.11 -13.66 -50.84
C LYS A 43 8.08 -12.34 -51.63
N ARG A 44 8.32 -11.20 -50.97
CA ARG A 44 8.94 -10.02 -51.61
C ARG A 44 10.23 -9.68 -50.88
N LYS A 45 11.33 -9.59 -51.64
CA LYS A 45 12.62 -9.07 -51.17
C LYS A 45 12.53 -7.57 -50.96
N TYR A 46 13.28 -7.05 -49.99
CA TYR A 46 13.87 -5.72 -50.09
C TYR A 46 15.36 -5.84 -49.73
N GLN A 47 16.22 -5.10 -50.43
CA GLN A 47 17.67 -5.20 -50.33
C GLN A 47 18.19 -4.36 -49.16
N ALA A 48 19.15 -4.92 -48.42
CA ALA A 48 19.96 -4.17 -47.45
C ALA A 48 21.33 -3.88 -48.08
N SER A 49 21.71 -2.60 -48.11
CA SER A 49 23.08 -2.15 -48.42
C SER A 49 23.87 -1.95 -47.13
N ILE A 50 25.17 -2.22 -47.21
CA ILE A 50 26.10 -2.22 -46.07
C ILE A 50 26.63 -0.81 -45.83
N GLU A 51 26.49 -0.29 -44.62
CA GLU A 51 27.35 0.80 -44.10
C GLU A 51 27.37 0.78 -42.57
N ALA A 52 28.54 0.97 -41.97
CA ALA A 52 28.78 0.79 -40.52
C ALA A 52 29.27 2.09 -39.86
N PRO A 53 28.62 2.56 -38.77
CA PRO A 53 29.08 3.70 -37.96
C PRO A 53 29.37 3.26 -36.49
N PRO A 54 30.01 4.09 -35.63
CA PRO A 54 31.45 3.94 -35.39
C PRO A 54 31.83 3.65 -33.92
N ALA A 55 33.11 3.32 -33.71
CA ALA A 55 33.66 3.03 -32.39
C ALA A 55 33.63 4.24 -31.42
N LYS A 56 33.38 3.97 -30.13
CA LYS A 56 33.64 4.92 -29.03
C LYS A 56 34.83 4.47 -28.19
N ARG A 57 35.69 5.45 -27.87
CA ARG A 57 36.98 5.29 -27.19
C ARG A 57 36.85 4.59 -25.83
N ARG A 58 37.77 3.66 -25.58
CA ARG A 58 38.09 3.09 -24.28
C ARG A 58 39.44 3.68 -23.86
N ASN A 59 39.49 4.41 -22.76
CA ASN A 59 40.79 4.86 -22.23
C ASN A 59 41.46 3.69 -21.50
N GLU A 60 42.71 3.42 -21.86
CA GLU A 60 43.58 2.50 -21.13
C GLU A 60 44.26 3.24 -19.97
N THR A 61 44.49 2.54 -18.87
CA THR A 61 45.67 2.75 -18.04
C THR A 61 46.29 1.38 -17.75
N SER A 62 47.56 1.30 -18.10
CA SER A 62 48.43 0.12 -18.16
C SER A 62 48.52 -0.71 -16.87
N PHE A 63 48.53 -2.04 -17.04
CA PHE A 63 49.23 -2.97 -16.14
C PHE A 63 50.12 -3.90 -16.97
N LEU A 64 51.41 -3.98 -16.63
CA LEU A 64 52.35 -5.02 -17.07
C LEU A 64 53.20 -5.49 -15.86
N PRO A 65 53.81 -6.70 -15.92
CA PRO A 65 53.84 -7.58 -14.74
C PRO A 65 55.25 -8.03 -14.30
N ALA A 66 55.35 -8.49 -13.04
CA ALA A 66 56.36 -9.38 -12.46
C ALA A 66 55.95 -9.69 -11.00
N GLU A 67 56.33 -10.77 -10.31
CA GLU A 67 56.89 -12.07 -10.70
C GLU A 67 56.60 -13.09 -9.58
N LYS A 68 56.95 -14.38 -9.77
CA LYS A 68 56.81 -15.42 -8.73
C LYS A 68 57.96 -15.32 -7.72
N THR A 69 57.68 -15.51 -6.44
CA THR A 69 58.67 -16.16 -5.55
C THR A 69 57.99 -16.96 -4.43
N SER A 70 58.52 -18.16 -4.18
CA SER A 70 58.06 -19.11 -3.17
C SER A 70 58.87 -18.97 -1.87
N VAL A 71 58.21 -19.07 -0.71
CA VAL A 71 58.88 -19.42 0.56
C VAL A 71 58.00 -20.39 1.35
N LYS A 72 58.66 -21.30 2.07
CA LYS A 72 58.15 -22.52 2.69
C LYS A 72 57.38 -22.31 3.99
N GLU A 73 56.59 -23.33 4.35
CA GLU A 73 56.11 -23.57 5.71
C GLU A 73 57.26 -23.61 6.73
N THR A 74 56.97 -23.24 7.99
CA THR A 74 57.70 -23.77 9.14
C THR A 74 56.74 -23.88 10.32
N GLN A 75 56.40 -25.11 10.71
CA GLN A 75 55.72 -25.37 11.97
C GLN A 75 56.65 -25.07 13.15
N ARG A 76 56.15 -24.36 14.16
CA ARG A 76 56.67 -24.48 15.54
C ARG A 76 55.52 -24.54 16.55
N THR A 77 55.32 -25.74 17.07
CA THR A 77 54.63 -26.00 18.34
C THR A 77 55.46 -25.45 19.51
N PHE A 78 54.83 -25.05 20.62
CA PHE A 78 54.93 -25.74 21.92
C PHE A 78 54.19 -25.01 23.07
N LYS A 79 53.56 -25.82 23.94
CA LYS A 79 53.20 -25.63 25.37
C LYS A 79 52.80 -24.23 25.89
N GLY A 80 51.60 -24.16 26.47
CA GLY A 80 51.32 -23.22 27.56
C GLY A 80 51.66 -23.83 28.93
N ASN A 81 51.66 -23.00 29.99
CA ASN A 81 51.04 -23.37 31.27
C ASN A 81 50.77 -22.14 32.18
N THR A 82 49.96 -22.39 33.22
CA THR A 82 49.87 -21.72 34.53
C THR A 82 49.27 -20.32 34.66
N GLN A 83 48.24 -20.28 35.51
CA GLN A 83 47.63 -19.10 36.13
C GLN A 83 48.63 -18.35 37.04
N LYS A 84 48.47 -17.03 37.15
CA LYS A 84 48.72 -16.31 38.42
C LYS A 84 47.62 -15.28 38.68
N THR A 85 46.87 -15.52 39.74
CA THR A 85 45.99 -14.58 40.43
C THR A 85 46.84 -13.48 41.08
N PHE A 86 46.41 -12.21 41.00
CA PHE A 86 46.84 -11.16 41.94
C PHE A 86 45.74 -10.10 42.16
N SER A 87 45.62 -9.67 43.41
CA SER A 87 44.56 -8.82 43.97
C SER A 87 44.80 -7.31 43.71
N PRO A 88 43.78 -6.45 43.80
CA PRO A 88 43.92 -5.03 43.51
C PRO A 88 44.57 -4.26 44.67
N LYS A 89 45.57 -3.41 44.37
CA LYS A 89 46.02 -2.34 45.26
C LYS A 89 45.53 -0.98 44.74
N LYS A 90 44.87 -0.23 45.62
CA LYS A 90 44.66 1.22 45.47
C LYS A 90 45.98 1.95 45.65
N HIS A 91 46.15 3.09 44.96
CA HIS A 91 46.83 4.34 45.37
C HIS A 91 46.94 5.22 44.11
N SER A 92 46.18 6.32 43.98
CA SER A 92 46.32 7.65 44.59
C SER A 92 47.11 8.61 43.69
N VAL A 93 46.57 9.82 43.52
CA VAL A 93 47.01 10.85 42.58
C VAL A 93 48.31 11.53 43.02
N SER A 94 49.25 11.74 42.09
CA SER A 94 50.23 12.82 42.16
C SER A 94 50.66 13.24 40.74
N THR A 95 50.48 14.52 40.43
CA THR A 95 50.84 15.16 39.16
C THR A 95 52.33 15.46 39.05
N SER A 96 52.96 15.13 37.91
CA SER A 96 54.16 15.81 37.41
C SER A 96 54.35 15.54 35.92
N ASP A 97 54.32 16.59 35.10
CA ASP A 97 54.64 16.52 33.66
C ASP A 97 56.08 16.07 33.41
N ARG A 98 56.27 15.22 32.39
CA ARG A 98 57.49 15.17 31.56
C ARG A 98 57.23 14.40 30.27
N ASN A 99 57.53 15.05 29.14
CA ASN A 99 57.40 14.50 27.80
C ASN A 99 58.17 13.18 27.61
N GLN A 100 57.48 12.15 27.13
CA GLN A 100 58.05 11.08 26.32
C GLN A 100 57.11 10.79 25.15
N GLU A 101 57.68 10.59 23.97
CA GLU A 101 56.94 10.32 22.73
C GLU A 101 56.37 8.89 22.75
N GLU A 102 55.07 8.76 23.02
CA GLU A 102 54.40 7.47 22.82
C GLU A 102 54.27 7.17 21.32
N ARG A 103 54.97 6.12 20.86
CA ARG A 103 54.63 5.45 19.59
C ARG A 103 53.13 5.12 19.59
N PRO A 104 52.43 5.18 18.44
CA PRO A 104 51.00 4.90 18.38
C PRO A 104 50.73 3.44 18.74
N CYS A 105 50.49 3.19 20.03
CA CYS A 105 50.03 1.91 20.53
C CYS A 105 48.66 1.66 19.89
N ILE A 106 48.58 0.66 19.01
CA ILE A 106 47.31 0.20 18.46
C ILE A 106 46.50 -0.32 19.64
N LYS A 107 45.62 0.53 20.18
CA LYS A 107 44.59 0.17 21.14
C LYS A 107 43.65 -0.82 20.44
N THR A 108 44.04 -2.09 20.45
CA THR A 108 43.16 -3.21 20.15
C THR A 108 42.10 -3.23 21.24
N SER A 109 41.00 -2.52 20.99
CA SER A 109 39.82 -2.55 21.84
C SER A 109 39.32 -3.98 21.88
N SER A 110 39.73 -4.69 22.93
CA SER A 110 39.24 -6.02 23.24
C SER A 110 37.72 -5.92 23.31
N LEU A 111 37.03 -6.73 22.49
CA LEU A 111 35.60 -6.65 22.17
C LEU A 111 34.65 -6.62 23.39
N PHE A 112 35.17 -6.90 24.60
CA PHE A 112 34.41 -7.02 25.84
C PHE A 112 35.03 -6.25 27.02
N LYS A 113 36.09 -5.45 26.84
CA LYS A 113 36.75 -4.73 27.96
C LYS A 113 36.28 -3.30 28.13
N ASN A 114 35.86 -2.64 27.06
CA ASN A 114 35.36 -1.26 27.07
C ASN A 114 34.00 -1.22 26.35
N ASN A 115 32.91 -1.55 27.06
CA ASN A 115 31.60 -1.09 26.62
C ASN A 115 31.51 0.40 26.94
N PRO A 116 31.23 1.29 25.97
CA PRO A 116 30.90 2.67 26.28
C PRO A 116 29.57 2.72 27.04
N ASP A 117 29.43 3.67 27.96
CA ASP A 117 28.16 3.95 28.61
C ASP A 117 27.09 4.24 27.56
N ILE A 118 25.90 3.67 27.76
CA ILE A 118 24.79 3.83 26.81
C ILE A 118 24.34 5.30 26.88
N PRO A 119 24.40 6.08 25.79
CA PRO A 119 23.92 7.45 25.82
C PRO A 119 22.42 7.45 26.12
N GLU A 120 22.00 8.27 27.09
CA GLU A 120 20.57 8.54 27.30
C GLU A 120 20.02 9.28 26.09
N LEU A 121 19.41 8.51 25.19
CA LEU A 121 18.65 9.05 24.06
C LEU A 121 17.35 9.64 24.61
N HIS A 122 17.39 10.91 24.97
CA HIS A 122 16.19 11.73 25.20
C HIS A 122 15.32 11.74 23.94
N ARG A 123 14.43 10.76 23.84
CA ARG A 123 13.32 10.79 22.89
C ARG A 123 12.30 11.80 23.41
N PRO A 124 11.64 12.61 22.55
CA PRO A 124 10.43 13.31 22.95
C PRO A 124 9.43 12.28 23.48
N VAL A 125 8.71 12.63 24.56
CA VAL A 125 7.73 11.73 25.18
C VAL A 125 6.56 11.55 24.23
N VAL A 126 6.60 10.46 23.46
CA VAL A 126 5.50 10.07 22.58
C VAL A 126 4.34 9.62 23.45
N LYS A 127 3.24 10.39 23.46
CA LYS A 127 1.98 9.98 24.10
C LYS A 127 1.54 8.64 23.49
N GLN A 128 1.49 7.59 24.30
CA GLN A 128 0.83 6.34 23.90
C GLN A 128 -0.68 6.59 23.88
N VAL A 129 -1.32 6.28 22.75
CA VAL A 129 -2.73 6.61 22.55
C VAL A 129 -3.60 5.36 22.64
N GLN A 130 -4.65 5.43 23.47
CA GLN A 130 -5.60 4.33 23.67
C GLN A 130 -6.78 4.41 22.70
N GLU A 131 -6.64 3.78 21.53
CA GLU A 131 -7.79 3.46 20.68
C GLU A 131 -8.30 2.04 20.98
N LYS A 132 -9.48 1.92 21.60
CA LYS A 132 -10.21 0.64 21.67
C LYS A 132 -10.66 0.25 20.27
N VAL A 133 -9.84 -0.54 19.56
CA VAL A 133 -10.07 -0.87 18.15
C VAL A 133 -11.44 -1.52 17.95
N PHE A 134 -11.83 -2.53 18.74
CA PHE A 134 -13.10 -3.22 18.58
C PHE A 134 -14.16 -2.76 19.58
N THR A 135 -15.42 -2.74 19.13
CA THR A 135 -16.59 -2.47 19.98
C THR A 135 -17.55 -3.67 20.00
N SER A 136 -18.53 -3.64 20.90
CA SER A 136 -19.64 -4.60 20.93
C SER A 136 -20.77 -4.31 19.93
N ALA A 137 -20.74 -3.16 19.24
CA ALA A 137 -21.81 -2.75 18.33
C ALA A 137 -21.73 -3.52 17.01
N ALA A 138 -22.87 -3.98 16.50
CA ALA A 138 -22.97 -4.84 15.34
C ALA A 138 -23.51 -4.10 14.10
N PHE A 139 -23.06 -4.51 12.92
CA PHE A 139 -23.42 -3.86 11.64
C PHE A 139 -24.93 -3.89 11.30
N HIS A 140 -25.72 -4.75 11.95
CA HIS A 140 -27.17 -4.81 11.73
C HIS A 140 -27.94 -3.65 12.37
N GLU A 141 -27.36 -2.98 13.37
CA GLU A 141 -27.93 -1.79 14.03
C GLU A 141 -28.03 -0.58 13.08
N LEU A 142 -27.26 -0.59 11.99
CA LEU A 142 -27.09 0.53 11.06
C LEU A 142 -28.14 0.61 9.93
N GLY A 143 -29.15 -0.28 9.90
CA GLY A 143 -30.16 -0.30 8.83
C GLY A 143 -29.61 -0.61 7.42
N LEU A 144 -28.45 -1.24 7.33
CA LEU A 144 -27.80 -1.61 6.06
C LEU A 144 -28.60 -2.67 5.29
N HIS A 145 -28.39 -2.74 3.97
CA HIS A 145 -29.04 -3.73 3.11
C HIS A 145 -28.72 -5.18 3.57
N PRO A 146 -29.70 -6.11 3.68
CA PRO A 146 -29.46 -7.45 4.23
C PRO A 146 -28.33 -8.24 3.55
N HIS A 147 -28.20 -8.18 2.22
CA HIS A 147 -27.08 -8.80 1.50
C HIS A 147 -25.70 -8.17 1.83
N LEU A 148 -25.64 -6.88 2.17
CA LEU A 148 -24.41 -6.21 2.58
C LEU A 148 -23.98 -6.70 3.97
N ILE A 149 -24.92 -6.75 4.93
CA ILE A 149 -24.69 -7.33 6.27
C ILE A 149 -24.23 -8.79 6.17
N SER A 150 -24.93 -9.61 5.36
CA SER A 150 -24.55 -11.00 5.12
C SER A 150 -23.13 -11.13 4.54
N THR A 151 -22.76 -10.24 3.61
CA THR A 151 -21.41 -10.21 3.02
C THR A 151 -20.34 -9.81 4.04
N ILE A 152 -20.61 -8.83 4.91
CA ILE A 152 -19.70 -8.42 5.99
C ILE A 152 -19.48 -9.59 6.97
N ASN A 153 -20.56 -10.24 7.42
CA ASN A 153 -20.49 -11.35 8.36
C ASN A 153 -19.82 -12.61 7.78
N THR A 154 -20.08 -12.96 6.51
CA THR A 154 -19.65 -14.25 5.93
C THR A 154 -18.36 -14.17 5.11
N VAL A 155 -18.18 -13.10 4.31
CA VAL A 155 -17.03 -12.94 3.41
C VAL A 155 -15.89 -12.18 4.09
N LEU A 156 -16.20 -11.10 4.81
CA LEU A 156 -15.21 -10.34 5.58
C LEU A 156 -14.97 -10.89 6.98
N LYS A 157 -15.87 -11.77 7.48
CA LYS A 157 -15.79 -12.42 8.80
C LYS A 157 -15.74 -11.43 9.97
N MET A 158 -16.45 -10.30 9.84
CA MET A 158 -16.57 -9.29 10.89
C MET A 158 -17.98 -9.29 11.46
N SER A 159 -18.12 -9.61 12.75
CA SER A 159 -19.40 -9.59 13.47
C SER A 159 -19.69 -8.26 14.16
N SER A 160 -18.65 -7.51 14.56
CA SER A 160 -18.77 -6.21 15.22
C SER A 160 -17.92 -5.12 14.56
N MET A 161 -18.31 -3.87 14.80
CA MET A 161 -17.66 -2.67 14.28
C MET A 161 -16.43 -2.28 15.10
N THR A 162 -15.43 -1.73 14.41
CA THR A 162 -14.36 -0.99 15.09
C THR A 162 -14.85 0.36 15.62
N SER A 163 -14.12 0.98 16.54
CA SER A 163 -14.53 2.25 17.15
C SER A 163 -14.61 3.40 16.13
N VAL A 164 -13.70 3.46 15.16
CA VAL A 164 -13.82 4.39 14.02
C VAL A 164 -15.05 4.09 13.17
N GLN A 165 -15.32 2.81 12.83
CA GLN A 165 -16.48 2.41 12.03
C GLN A 165 -17.81 2.75 12.70
N LYS A 166 -17.93 2.50 14.01
CA LYS A 166 -19.12 2.84 14.80
C LYS A 166 -19.43 4.33 14.78
N GLN A 167 -18.40 5.18 14.75
CA GLN A 167 -18.55 6.64 14.75
C GLN A 167 -18.75 7.21 13.35
N SER A 168 -18.04 6.71 12.35
CA SER A 168 -18.07 7.27 10.99
C SER A 168 -19.21 6.74 10.11
N ILE A 169 -19.59 5.46 10.21
CA ILE A 169 -20.57 4.90 9.28
C ILE A 169 -21.94 5.59 9.40
N PRO A 170 -22.51 5.86 10.58
CA PRO A 170 -23.77 6.61 10.70
C PRO A 170 -23.72 7.99 10.03
N VAL A 171 -22.70 8.78 10.37
CA VAL A 171 -22.47 10.13 9.82
C VAL A 171 -22.35 10.11 8.29
N LEU A 172 -21.65 9.12 7.75
CA LEU A 172 -21.51 8.98 6.30
C LEU A 172 -22.81 8.51 5.62
N LEU A 173 -23.64 7.70 6.30
CA LEU A 173 -24.97 7.30 5.79
C LEU A 173 -25.98 8.46 5.79
N GLU A 174 -25.82 9.44 6.67
CA GLU A 174 -26.60 10.69 6.68
C GLU A 174 -26.24 11.65 5.53
N GLY A 175 -25.17 11.38 4.78
CA GLY A 175 -24.73 12.20 3.65
C GLY A 175 -23.82 13.36 4.02
N ARG A 176 -23.31 13.42 5.26
CA ARG A 176 -22.38 14.45 5.74
C ARG A 176 -20.95 14.22 5.24
N ASP A 177 -20.24 15.30 4.93
CA ASP A 177 -18.78 15.26 4.81
C ASP A 177 -18.14 14.91 6.16
N ALA A 178 -16.98 14.27 6.15
CA ALA A 178 -16.30 13.87 7.38
C ALA A 178 -14.77 13.91 7.28
N LEU A 179 -14.15 14.37 8.38
CA LEU A 179 -12.71 14.31 8.63
C LEU A 179 -12.45 13.23 9.70
N VAL A 180 -11.84 12.12 9.31
CA VAL A 180 -11.69 10.93 10.17
C VAL A 180 -10.23 10.71 10.57
N ARG A 181 -9.90 11.01 11.85
CA ARG A 181 -8.58 10.82 12.48
C ARG A 181 -8.57 9.55 13.33
N SER A 182 -7.88 8.51 12.87
CA SER A 182 -7.65 7.28 13.64
C SER A 182 -6.41 6.54 13.14
N GLN A 183 -5.79 5.70 13.99
CA GLN A 183 -4.50 5.08 13.68
C GLN A 183 -4.55 4.14 12.46
N THR A 184 -3.39 3.81 11.89
CA THR A 184 -3.30 2.79 10.83
C THR A 184 -3.73 1.43 11.37
N GLY A 185 -4.55 0.70 10.62
CA GLY A 185 -5.13 -0.58 11.07
C GLY A 185 -6.43 -0.48 11.89
N SER A 186 -6.95 0.72 12.21
CA SER A 186 -8.23 0.91 12.91
C SER A 186 -9.48 0.43 12.13
N GLY A 187 -9.34 0.09 10.84
CA GLY A 187 -10.44 -0.34 9.97
C GLY A 187 -11.04 0.77 9.09
N LYS A 188 -10.33 1.88 8.89
CA LYS A 188 -10.70 3.04 8.03
C LYS A 188 -11.26 2.66 6.66
N THR A 189 -10.66 1.67 5.97
CA THR A 189 -11.11 1.24 4.64
C THR A 189 -12.58 0.82 4.62
N LEU A 190 -13.04 0.04 5.61
CA LEU A 190 -14.44 -0.38 5.69
C LEU A 190 -15.36 0.74 6.18
N ALA A 191 -14.85 1.68 6.98
CA ALA A 191 -15.60 2.83 7.46
C ALA A 191 -16.16 3.71 6.32
N TYR A 192 -15.45 3.85 5.18
CA TYR A 192 -16.02 4.50 3.98
C TYR A 192 -16.58 3.50 2.95
N CYS A 193 -16.00 2.30 2.77
CA CYS A 193 -16.48 1.37 1.75
C CYS A 193 -17.92 0.92 1.98
N ILE A 194 -18.33 0.72 3.25
CA ILE A 194 -19.69 0.30 3.60
C ILE A 194 -20.74 1.35 3.22
N PRO A 195 -20.66 2.63 3.66
CA PRO A 195 -21.62 3.66 3.28
C PRO A 195 -21.60 3.98 1.79
N VAL A 196 -20.43 3.96 1.12
CA VAL A 196 -20.35 4.09 -0.35
C VAL A 196 -21.16 2.99 -1.03
N VAL A 197 -20.93 1.71 -0.70
CA VAL A 197 -21.65 0.59 -1.31
C VAL A 197 -23.16 0.65 -1.00
N GLN A 198 -23.54 0.96 0.24
CA GLN A 198 -24.95 1.14 0.64
C GLN A 198 -25.64 2.26 -0.16
N SER A 199 -24.99 3.42 -0.29
CA SER A 199 -25.49 4.59 -1.02
C SER A 199 -25.71 4.28 -2.51
N LEU A 200 -24.74 3.61 -3.14
CA LEU A 200 -24.84 3.22 -4.55
C LEU A 200 -25.87 2.10 -4.80
N GLN A 201 -25.99 1.16 -3.85
CA GLN A 201 -27.00 0.09 -3.87
C GLN A 201 -28.43 0.63 -3.73
N ALA A 202 -28.63 1.67 -2.92
CA ALA A 202 -29.95 2.23 -2.63
C ALA A 202 -30.50 3.18 -3.72
N MET A 203 -29.75 3.45 -4.80
CA MET A 203 -30.22 4.34 -5.85
C MET A 203 -31.40 3.76 -6.65
N LYS A 204 -32.49 4.53 -6.71
CA LYS A 204 -33.72 4.20 -7.48
C LYS A 204 -33.43 3.93 -8.96
N SER A 205 -32.57 4.74 -9.58
CA SER A 205 -32.10 4.56 -10.95
C SER A 205 -30.91 3.60 -10.96
N LYS A 206 -31.04 2.46 -11.64
CA LYS A 206 -29.98 1.46 -11.74
C LYS A 206 -28.74 2.03 -12.47
N ILE A 207 -27.61 2.04 -11.75
CA ILE A 207 -26.29 2.42 -12.26
C ILE A 207 -25.99 1.67 -13.57
N GLN A 208 -25.59 2.42 -14.60
CA GLN A 208 -25.06 1.90 -15.85
C GLN A 208 -23.54 2.01 -15.89
N ARG A 209 -22.90 1.19 -16.72
CA ARG A 209 -21.45 1.25 -16.92
C ARG A 209 -21.01 2.52 -17.67
N SER A 210 -21.85 3.04 -18.54
CA SER A 210 -21.63 4.27 -19.30
C SER A 210 -21.62 5.55 -18.45
N ASP A 211 -22.17 5.51 -17.25
CA ASP A 211 -22.33 6.68 -16.38
C ASP A 211 -21.00 7.22 -15.84
N GLY A 212 -19.95 6.41 -15.86
CA GLY A 212 -18.67 6.70 -15.22
C GLY A 212 -18.67 6.47 -13.70
N PRO A 213 -17.66 6.99 -12.99
CA PRO A 213 -17.51 6.83 -11.55
C PRO A 213 -18.55 7.63 -10.77
N TYR A 214 -19.28 6.93 -9.91
CA TYR A 214 -20.08 7.51 -8.83
C TYR A 214 -19.27 7.68 -7.53
N ALA A 215 -18.17 6.94 -7.37
CA ALA A 215 -17.23 7.11 -6.27
C ALA A 215 -15.79 7.13 -6.78
N LEU A 216 -14.99 8.05 -6.26
CA LEU A 216 -13.56 8.18 -6.49
C LEU A 216 -12.84 8.07 -5.14
N VAL A 217 -11.93 7.11 -5.02
CA VAL A 217 -11.10 6.90 -3.85
C VAL A 217 -9.63 7.13 -4.23
N LEU A 218 -9.02 8.12 -3.60
CA LEU A 218 -7.61 8.45 -3.75
C LEU A 218 -6.81 7.80 -2.62
N VAL A 219 -5.71 7.14 -2.99
CA VAL A 219 -4.85 6.36 -2.11
C VAL A 219 -3.37 6.64 -2.40
N PRO A 220 -2.46 6.66 -1.40
CA PRO A 220 -1.06 7.00 -1.60
C PRO A 220 -0.28 5.96 -2.43
N THR A 221 -0.58 4.67 -2.25
CA THR A 221 0.26 3.57 -2.75
C THR A 221 -0.52 2.59 -3.64
N ARG A 222 0.22 1.81 -4.46
CA ARG A 222 -0.34 0.76 -5.33
C ARG A 222 -0.89 -0.39 -4.49
N GLU A 223 -0.16 -0.68 -3.43
CA GLU A 223 -0.43 -1.72 -2.45
C GLU A 223 -1.76 -1.43 -1.71
N LEU A 224 -1.97 -0.20 -1.23
CA LEU A 224 -3.26 0.20 -0.64
C LEU A 224 -4.39 0.24 -1.68
N ALA A 225 -4.11 0.67 -2.92
CA ALA A 225 -5.09 0.64 -4.01
C ALA A 225 -5.65 -0.77 -4.26
N LEU A 226 -4.78 -1.79 -4.28
CA LEU A 226 -5.17 -3.18 -4.44
C LEU A 226 -5.95 -3.71 -3.22
N GLN A 227 -5.53 -3.35 -2.00
CA GLN A 227 -6.23 -3.73 -0.76
C GLN A 227 -7.65 -3.15 -0.69
N SER A 228 -7.80 -1.86 -1.00
CA SER A 228 -9.12 -1.20 -1.07
C SER A 228 -9.97 -1.78 -2.20
N PHE A 229 -9.36 -2.09 -3.35
CA PHE A 229 -10.06 -2.70 -4.48
C PHE A 229 -10.60 -4.10 -4.17
N ASP A 230 -9.80 -4.99 -3.58
CA ASP A 230 -10.24 -6.31 -3.14
C ASP A 230 -11.34 -6.22 -2.07
N THR A 231 -11.24 -5.25 -1.14
CA THR A 231 -12.27 -4.97 -0.13
C THR A 231 -13.59 -4.56 -0.78
N VAL A 232 -13.57 -3.62 -1.73
CA VAL A 232 -14.76 -3.20 -2.49
C VAL A 232 -15.31 -4.35 -3.34
N GLN A 233 -14.47 -5.14 -4.02
CA GLN A 233 -14.91 -6.31 -4.78
C GLN A 233 -15.62 -7.35 -3.91
N LYS A 234 -15.15 -7.58 -2.67
CA LYS A 234 -15.82 -8.47 -1.71
C LYS A 234 -17.20 -7.93 -1.32
N LEU A 235 -17.31 -6.64 -1.01
CA LEU A 235 -18.58 -5.99 -0.66
C LEU A 235 -19.58 -5.93 -1.81
N LEU A 236 -19.12 -5.83 -3.06
CA LEU A 236 -19.96 -5.75 -4.26
C LEU A 236 -20.42 -7.10 -4.82
N LYS A 237 -20.03 -8.24 -4.22
CA LYS A 237 -20.50 -9.59 -4.63
C LYS A 237 -22.03 -9.69 -4.86
N PRO A 238 -22.91 -9.19 -3.98
CA PRO A 238 -24.36 -9.21 -4.22
C PRO A 238 -24.86 -8.14 -5.21
N PHE A 239 -24.02 -7.18 -5.61
CA PHE A 239 -24.42 -5.95 -6.31
C PHE A 239 -23.74 -5.82 -7.69
N THR A 240 -23.87 -6.87 -8.49
CA THR A 240 -23.07 -7.15 -9.72
C THR A 240 -23.19 -6.11 -10.86
N TRP A 241 -24.12 -5.16 -10.76
CA TRP A 241 -24.23 -4.05 -11.71
C TRP A 241 -23.29 -2.88 -11.40
N ILE A 242 -22.80 -2.78 -10.17
CA ILE A 242 -21.80 -1.78 -9.75
C ILE A 242 -20.41 -2.33 -10.09
N VAL A 243 -19.67 -1.66 -10.97
CA VAL A 243 -18.35 -2.12 -11.40
C VAL A 243 -17.25 -1.35 -10.66
N PRO A 244 -16.44 -1.99 -9.81
CA PRO A 244 -15.23 -1.38 -9.27
C PRO A 244 -14.08 -1.45 -10.28
N GLY A 245 -13.12 -0.55 -10.16
CA GLY A 245 -11.90 -0.59 -10.96
C GLY A 245 -10.77 0.22 -10.35
N VAL A 246 -9.53 -0.20 -10.66
CA VAL A 246 -8.30 0.44 -10.17
C VAL A 246 -7.48 1.05 -11.31
N LEU A 247 -6.89 2.22 -11.05
CA LEU A 247 -5.88 2.88 -11.87
C LEU A 247 -4.65 3.17 -11.00
N MET A 248 -3.50 2.58 -11.34
CA MET A 248 -2.29 2.75 -10.54
C MET A 248 -1.03 2.67 -11.40
N GLY A 249 0.08 3.24 -10.92
CA GLY A 249 1.36 3.16 -11.64
C GLY A 249 1.79 1.72 -11.96
N GLY A 250 2.57 1.53 -13.03
CA GLY A 250 3.12 0.23 -13.42
C GLY A 250 2.22 -0.60 -14.36
N GLU A 251 0.92 -0.36 -14.43
CA GLU A 251 0.05 -1.05 -15.38
C GLU A 251 0.18 -0.53 -16.84
N LYS A 252 -0.06 -1.43 -17.81
CA LYS A 252 -0.01 -1.13 -19.25
C LYS A 252 -1.17 -0.21 -19.65
N ARG A 253 -0.89 1.05 -20.02
CA ARG A 253 -1.90 2.07 -20.37
C ARG A 253 -2.97 1.66 -21.40
N LYS A 254 -2.70 0.67 -22.26
CA LYS A 254 -3.69 0.09 -23.18
C LYS A 254 -4.78 -0.74 -22.47
N SER A 255 -4.45 -1.51 -21.42
CA SER A 255 -5.43 -2.31 -20.66
C SER A 255 -6.34 -1.41 -19.82
N GLU A 256 -5.79 -0.43 -19.11
CA GLU A 256 -6.58 0.57 -18.36
C GLU A 256 -7.52 1.36 -19.26
N LYS A 257 -7.04 1.88 -20.41
CA LYS A 257 -7.91 2.56 -21.39
C LYS A 257 -9.04 1.64 -21.87
N ALA A 258 -8.83 0.32 -21.91
CA ALA A 258 -9.87 -0.65 -22.24
C ALA A 258 -10.82 -0.94 -21.06
N ARG A 259 -10.35 -0.92 -19.80
CA ARG A 259 -11.21 -0.99 -18.60
C ARG A 259 -12.10 0.25 -18.48
N LEU A 260 -11.52 1.44 -18.61
CA LEU A 260 -12.26 2.72 -18.59
C LEU A 260 -13.34 2.78 -19.68
N ARG A 261 -13.02 2.35 -20.91
CA ARG A 261 -14.00 2.24 -22.00
C ARG A 261 -15.11 1.21 -21.76
N LYS A 262 -14.94 0.25 -20.85
CA LYS A 262 -15.99 -0.70 -20.43
C LYS A 262 -16.87 -0.15 -19.31
N GLY A 263 -16.51 1.00 -18.72
CA GLY A 263 -17.19 1.60 -17.58
C GLY A 263 -16.66 1.12 -16.23
N ILE A 264 -16.47 2.07 -15.31
CA ILE A 264 -16.08 1.87 -13.91
C ILE A 264 -16.93 2.81 -13.07
N ASN A 265 -17.63 2.29 -12.07
CA ASN A 265 -18.56 3.04 -11.20
C ASN A 265 -17.96 3.36 -9.82
N ILE A 266 -17.04 2.55 -9.32
CA ILE A 266 -16.18 2.89 -8.17
C ILE A 266 -14.74 2.86 -8.66
N LEU A 267 -14.10 4.03 -8.74
CA LEU A 267 -12.73 4.19 -9.19
C LEU A 267 -11.80 4.38 -7.99
N ILE A 268 -10.82 3.49 -7.83
CA ILE A 268 -9.75 3.60 -6.84
C ILE A 268 -8.47 3.96 -7.59
N SER A 269 -7.74 4.99 -7.16
CA SER A 269 -6.55 5.44 -7.89
C SER A 269 -5.47 6.09 -7.03
N THR A 270 -4.22 5.87 -7.42
CA THR A 270 -3.09 6.73 -7.00
C THR A 270 -3.16 8.07 -7.73
N PRO A 271 -2.99 9.25 -7.08
CA PRO A 271 -3.22 10.56 -7.67
C PRO A 271 -2.53 10.81 -9.01
N GLY A 272 -1.20 10.64 -9.09
CA GLY A 272 -0.45 10.90 -10.33
C GLY A 272 -0.94 10.07 -11.53
N ARG A 273 -1.34 8.80 -11.33
CA ARG A 273 -1.91 7.97 -12.41
C ARG A 273 -3.29 8.47 -12.85
N LEU A 274 -4.10 9.00 -11.92
CA LEU A 274 -5.38 9.61 -12.29
C LEU A 274 -5.17 10.88 -13.11
N VAL A 275 -4.25 11.74 -12.68
CA VAL A 275 -3.88 12.97 -13.40
C VAL A 275 -3.39 12.67 -14.81
N ASP A 276 -2.55 11.65 -14.98
CA ASP A 276 -2.16 11.15 -16.31
C ASP A 276 -3.37 10.80 -17.17
N HIS A 277 -4.36 10.11 -16.61
CA HIS A 277 -5.57 9.76 -17.36
C HIS A 277 -6.46 10.97 -17.66
N ILE A 278 -6.69 11.88 -16.70
CA ILE A 278 -7.44 13.14 -16.88
C ILE A 278 -6.83 13.95 -18.05
N LYS A 279 -5.51 14.16 -18.04
CA LYS A 279 -4.81 14.95 -19.06
C LYS A 279 -4.77 14.29 -20.45
N SER A 280 -4.94 12.96 -20.55
CA SER A 280 -4.52 12.21 -21.75
C SER A 280 -5.50 11.13 -22.25
N THR A 281 -6.69 11.04 -21.65
CA THR A 281 -7.72 10.05 -21.97
C THR A 281 -9.08 10.74 -21.97
N LYS A 282 -9.63 11.01 -23.17
CA LYS A 282 -10.93 11.71 -23.39
C LYS A 282 -12.18 10.99 -22.84
N ASN A 283 -12.04 9.96 -22.01
CA ASN A 283 -13.10 9.03 -21.63
C ASN A 283 -13.24 8.87 -20.10
N ILE A 284 -12.72 9.80 -19.31
CA ILE A 284 -13.04 9.90 -17.88
C ILE A 284 -13.86 11.18 -17.70
N HIS A 285 -15.04 11.02 -17.13
CA HIS A 285 -15.96 12.09 -16.74
C HIS A 285 -16.35 11.86 -15.28
N PHE A 286 -16.55 12.95 -14.54
CA PHE A 286 -16.92 12.96 -13.13
C PHE A 286 -18.33 13.53 -12.90
N SER A 287 -19.09 13.84 -13.96
CA SER A 287 -20.46 14.36 -13.92
C SER A 287 -21.49 13.55 -13.11
N ARG A 288 -21.21 12.28 -12.79
CA ARG A 288 -22.03 11.41 -11.93
C ARG A 288 -21.42 11.12 -10.56
N LEU A 289 -20.29 11.73 -10.23
CA LEU A 289 -19.61 11.53 -8.95
C LEU A 289 -20.51 11.96 -7.79
N ARG A 290 -20.60 11.11 -6.77
CA ARG A 290 -21.32 11.35 -5.51
C ARG A 290 -20.40 11.28 -4.30
N TRP A 291 -19.29 10.55 -4.42
CA TRP A 291 -18.32 10.33 -3.33
C TRP A 291 -16.91 10.66 -3.80
N LEU A 292 -16.20 11.51 -3.06
CA LEU A 292 -14.75 11.67 -3.16
C LEU A 292 -14.11 11.30 -1.82
N VAL A 293 -13.23 10.32 -1.83
CA VAL A 293 -12.58 9.81 -0.62
C VAL A 293 -11.07 9.97 -0.74
N PHE A 294 -10.44 10.53 0.29
CA PHE A 294 -8.99 10.54 0.47
C PHE A 294 -8.66 9.55 1.60
N ASP A 295 -8.01 8.43 1.29
CA ASP A 295 -7.61 7.41 2.28
C ASP A 295 -6.09 7.50 2.51
N GLU A 296 -5.67 7.58 3.76
CA GLU A 296 -4.28 7.92 4.19
C GLU A 296 -3.80 9.27 3.61
N ALA A 297 -4.62 10.31 3.79
CA ALA A 297 -4.39 11.64 3.23
C ALA A 297 -3.05 12.29 3.64
N ASP A 298 -2.60 12.09 4.87
CA ASP A 298 -1.25 12.44 5.32
C ASP A 298 -0.18 11.84 4.40
N ARG A 299 -0.21 10.51 4.23
CA ARG A 299 0.72 9.80 3.35
C ARG A 299 0.61 10.21 1.87
N ILE A 300 -0.55 10.68 1.41
CA ILE A 300 -0.69 11.23 0.05
C ILE A 300 0.13 12.54 -0.08
N LEU A 301 0.08 13.40 0.94
CA LEU A 301 0.82 14.67 0.97
C LEU A 301 2.32 14.44 1.18
N ASP A 302 2.71 13.54 2.08
CA ASP A 302 4.12 13.16 2.34
C ASP A 302 4.84 12.62 1.09
N LEU A 303 4.11 11.95 0.19
CA LEU A 303 4.61 11.47 -1.10
C LEU A 303 4.65 12.55 -2.19
N GLY A 304 4.29 13.80 -1.86
CA GLY A 304 4.37 14.96 -2.76
C GLY A 304 3.22 15.08 -3.77
N PHE A 305 2.10 14.38 -3.58
CA PHE A 305 0.97 14.39 -4.53
C PHE A 305 0.07 15.63 -4.44
N GLU A 306 0.44 16.66 -3.67
CA GLU A 306 -0.33 17.91 -3.49
C GLU A 306 -0.79 18.53 -4.82
N LYS A 307 0.14 18.64 -5.79
CA LYS A 307 -0.14 19.20 -7.12
C LYS A 307 -1.10 18.32 -7.93
N ASP A 308 -1.00 17.00 -7.76
CA ASP A 308 -1.87 16.06 -8.44
C ASP A 308 -3.29 16.07 -7.84
N ILE A 309 -3.42 16.15 -6.51
CA ILE A 309 -4.70 16.37 -5.83
C ILE A 309 -5.37 17.64 -6.34
N THR A 310 -4.65 18.76 -6.42
CA THR A 310 -5.20 20.03 -6.92
C THR A 310 -5.73 19.90 -8.35
N VAL A 311 -5.02 19.18 -9.24
CA VAL A 311 -5.50 18.91 -10.61
C VAL A 311 -6.76 18.03 -10.60
N ILE A 312 -6.82 17.01 -9.74
CA ILE A 312 -8.00 16.13 -9.62
C ILE A 312 -9.20 16.92 -9.09
N LEU A 313 -9.04 17.68 -8.01
CA LEU A 313 -10.09 18.52 -7.43
C LEU A 313 -10.64 19.51 -8.45
N ASN A 314 -9.77 20.18 -9.22
CA ASN A 314 -10.21 21.10 -10.28
C ASN A 314 -11.00 20.39 -11.39
N ALA A 315 -10.56 19.20 -11.82
CA ALA A 315 -11.28 18.41 -12.82
C ALA A 315 -12.64 17.90 -12.31
N VAL A 316 -12.72 17.49 -11.04
CA VAL A 316 -13.97 17.06 -10.40
C VAL A 316 -14.92 18.25 -10.21
N ASN A 317 -14.46 19.36 -9.64
CA ASN A 317 -15.25 20.57 -9.39
C ASN A 317 -15.83 21.17 -10.69
N ALA A 318 -15.14 21.02 -11.83
CA ALA A 318 -15.61 21.49 -13.13
C ALA A 318 -16.79 20.68 -13.69
N GLU A 319 -16.93 19.40 -13.33
CA GLU A 319 -18.03 18.54 -13.80
C GLU A 319 -19.10 18.23 -12.72
N CYS A 320 -18.75 18.31 -11.44
CA CYS A 320 -19.60 17.92 -10.32
C CYS A 320 -19.35 18.79 -9.07
N GLN A 321 -20.34 19.65 -8.76
CA GLN A 321 -20.33 20.49 -7.56
C GLN A 321 -20.96 19.82 -6.33
N GLN A 322 -22.00 19.00 -6.51
CA GLN A 322 -22.71 18.33 -5.42
C GLN A 322 -22.25 16.87 -5.25
N ARG A 323 -21.40 16.64 -4.25
CA ARG A 323 -20.85 15.34 -3.85
C ARG A 323 -20.52 15.37 -2.35
N GLN A 324 -20.48 14.20 -1.74
CA GLN A 324 -20.03 13.99 -0.37
C GLN A 324 -18.54 13.67 -0.37
N ASN A 325 -17.76 14.37 0.46
CA ASN A 325 -16.31 14.23 0.53
C ASN A 325 -15.89 13.69 1.90
N VAL A 326 -14.94 12.76 1.90
CA VAL A 326 -14.45 12.09 3.11
C VAL A 326 -12.94 12.10 3.12
N LEU A 327 -12.33 12.66 4.16
CA LEU A 327 -10.89 12.66 4.34
C LEU A 327 -10.54 11.77 5.53
N LEU A 328 -9.75 10.73 5.30
CA LEU A 328 -9.29 9.79 6.30
C LEU A 328 -7.77 9.87 6.45
N SER A 329 -7.30 10.05 7.67
CA SER A 329 -5.87 10.25 7.98
C SER A 329 -5.49 9.59 9.31
N ALA A 330 -4.21 9.28 9.50
CA ALA A 330 -3.69 8.88 10.81
C ALA A 330 -3.30 10.09 11.66
N THR A 331 -2.77 11.13 11.00
CA THR A 331 -2.30 12.38 11.61
C THR A 331 -3.14 13.58 11.14
N LEU A 332 -2.96 14.73 11.80
CA LEU A 332 -3.61 16.00 11.44
C LEU A 332 -2.52 17.08 11.28
N THR A 333 -1.67 16.92 10.28
CA THR A 333 -0.64 17.91 9.93
C THR A 333 -1.29 19.16 9.31
N GLU A 334 -0.56 20.28 9.26
CA GLU A 334 -1.03 21.51 8.59
C GLU A 334 -1.47 21.24 7.14
N GLY A 335 -0.73 20.40 6.41
CA GLY A 335 -1.09 19.99 5.05
C GLY A 335 -2.42 19.23 4.97
N VAL A 336 -2.70 18.33 5.93
CA VAL A 336 -3.97 17.61 6.02
C VAL A 336 -5.11 18.55 6.35
N THR A 337 -4.92 19.48 7.30
CA THR A 337 -5.91 20.50 7.67
C THR A 337 -6.24 21.38 6.46
N ARG A 338 -5.23 21.93 5.78
CA ARG A 338 -5.42 22.69 4.54
C ARG A 338 -6.10 21.89 3.44
N LEU A 339 -5.81 20.58 3.31
CA LEU A 339 -6.52 19.71 2.38
C LEU A 339 -7.99 19.52 2.76
N ALA A 340 -8.30 19.41 4.06
CA ALA A 340 -9.68 19.36 4.54
C ALA A 340 -10.43 20.65 4.18
N ASP A 341 -9.85 21.82 4.48
CA ASP A 341 -10.45 23.14 4.24
C ASP A 341 -10.78 23.40 2.76
N ILE A 342 -9.96 22.92 1.81
CA ILE A 342 -10.20 23.11 0.37
C ILE A 342 -11.09 22.02 -0.26
N SER A 343 -11.33 20.90 0.43
CA SER A 343 -11.98 19.72 -0.17
C SER A 343 -13.27 19.27 0.54
N LEU A 344 -13.52 19.66 1.78
CA LEU A 344 -14.71 19.31 2.55
C LEU A 344 -15.63 20.51 2.73
N HIS A 345 -16.94 20.27 2.92
CA HIS A 345 -17.92 21.31 3.22
C HIS A 345 -18.71 20.96 4.50
N ASP A 346 -18.58 21.79 5.53
CA ASP A 346 -19.17 21.55 6.87
C ASP A 346 -18.92 20.11 7.40
N PRO A 347 -17.66 19.66 7.45
CA PRO A 347 -17.34 18.28 7.80
C PRO A 347 -17.52 17.97 9.29
N VAL A 348 -18.01 16.77 9.58
CA VAL A 348 -17.98 16.23 10.94
C VAL A 348 -16.58 15.70 11.24
N SER A 349 -15.91 16.32 12.21
CA SER A 349 -14.60 15.88 12.71
C SER A 349 -14.74 14.71 13.68
N ILE A 350 -14.19 13.55 13.30
CA ILE A 350 -14.25 12.30 14.05
C ILE A 350 -12.82 11.91 14.46
N SER A 351 -12.50 12.05 15.74
CA SER A 351 -11.25 11.53 16.31
C SER A 351 -11.52 10.44 17.35
N VAL A 352 -10.79 9.33 17.23
CA VAL A 352 -10.85 8.20 18.17
C VAL A 352 -9.70 8.24 19.19
N LEU A 353 -8.70 9.09 18.94
CA LEU A 353 -7.46 9.17 19.71
C LEU A 353 -7.64 9.80 21.11
N ASP A 354 -8.64 10.67 21.29
CA ASP A 354 -8.68 11.60 22.43
C ASP A 354 -9.59 11.13 23.60
N LYS A 355 -10.26 9.98 23.47
CA LYS A 355 -11.38 9.58 24.35
C LYS A 355 -11.01 8.87 25.66
N SER A 356 -9.74 8.90 26.07
CA SER A 356 -9.29 8.33 27.34
C SER A 356 -9.39 9.27 28.55
N HIS A 357 -9.60 10.59 28.35
CA HIS A 357 -9.70 11.56 29.46
C HIS A 357 -11.14 12.01 29.83
N ASP A 358 -12.10 12.01 28.91
CA ASP A 358 -13.47 12.53 29.16
C ASP A 358 -14.46 11.49 29.72
N GLN A 359 -14.08 10.76 30.77
CA GLN A 359 -15.02 9.97 31.58
C GLN A 359 -15.19 10.51 33.00
N LEU A 360 -15.51 11.81 33.09
CA LEU A 360 -16.04 12.43 34.30
C LEU A 360 -16.91 13.66 33.98
N ASN A 361 -18.13 13.40 33.48
CA ASN A 361 -19.38 14.10 33.88
C ASN A 361 -20.59 13.65 33.03
N PRO A 362 -21.50 12.81 33.55
CA PRO A 362 -22.71 12.41 32.85
C PRO A 362 -23.85 13.41 33.08
N LYS A 363 -23.79 14.59 32.44
CA LYS A 363 -24.90 15.54 32.25
C LYS A 363 -24.50 16.59 31.22
N ASP A 364 -24.80 16.31 29.95
CA ASP A 364 -25.69 17.13 29.12
C ASP A 364 -25.73 16.60 27.68
N LYS A 365 -26.95 16.36 27.18
CA LYS A 365 -27.21 16.02 25.78
C LYS A 365 -27.80 17.24 25.08
N ALA A 366 -26.97 18.02 24.39
CA ALA A 366 -27.39 18.86 23.27
C ALA A 366 -26.17 19.44 22.53
N VAL A 367 -26.22 19.44 21.20
CA VAL A 367 -25.44 20.28 20.27
C VAL A 367 -23.95 20.45 20.59
N GLN A 368 -23.09 19.70 19.87
CA GLN A 368 -21.65 19.94 19.86
C GLN A 368 -21.32 21.09 18.90
N GLU A 369 -21.42 22.33 19.39
CA GLU A 369 -21.02 23.54 18.68
C GLU A 369 -19.49 23.73 18.61
N VAL A 370 -19.06 24.64 17.75
CA VAL A 370 -17.68 24.76 17.25
C VAL A 370 -16.71 25.31 18.31
N CYS A 371 -15.65 24.55 18.62
CA CYS A 371 -14.44 25.09 19.25
C CYS A 371 -13.43 25.52 18.17
N PRO A 372 -12.87 26.74 18.21
CA PRO A 372 -11.74 27.12 17.36
C PRO A 372 -10.45 26.41 17.83
N PRO A 373 -9.50 26.12 16.93
CA PRO A 373 -8.29 25.39 17.28
C PRO A 373 -7.29 26.29 18.04
N ALA A 374 -7.24 26.13 19.35
CA ALA A 374 -6.21 26.74 20.19
C ALA A 374 -5.00 25.81 20.32
N GLY A 375 -3.88 26.19 19.68
CA GLY A 375 -2.50 25.89 20.12
C GLY A 375 -1.98 24.45 20.18
N ASP A 376 -0.98 24.17 19.33
CA ASP A 376 0.25 23.44 19.70
C ASP A 376 0.29 21.91 19.87
N GLU A 377 -0.72 21.11 19.45
CA GLU A 377 -0.59 19.64 19.35
C GLU A 377 -0.67 19.09 17.90
N LEU A 378 0.16 19.63 16.99
CA LEU A 378 0.15 19.27 15.56
C LEU A 378 0.87 17.97 15.18
N ASP A 379 1.82 17.46 15.98
CA ASP A 379 2.73 16.35 15.60
C ASP A 379 2.69 15.11 16.54
N SER A 380 1.50 14.72 17.01
CA SER A 380 1.34 13.49 17.81
C SER A 380 1.37 12.20 16.97
N PHE A 381 2.57 11.70 16.64
CA PHE A 381 2.74 10.33 16.12
C PHE A 381 2.35 9.29 17.18
N ALA A 382 1.13 8.76 17.10
CA ALA A 382 0.60 7.81 18.06
C ALA A 382 1.22 6.41 17.91
N ILE A 383 1.74 5.85 19.02
CA ILE A 383 2.25 4.47 19.09
C ILE A 383 1.26 3.62 19.90
N PRO A 384 0.82 2.45 19.40
CA PRO A 384 -0.05 1.54 20.16
C PRO A 384 0.63 1.02 21.42
N GLU A 385 -0.09 1.01 22.55
CA GLU A 385 0.39 0.51 23.85
C GLU A 385 0.84 -0.96 23.79
N SER A 386 0.22 -1.78 22.93
CA SER A 386 0.59 -3.18 22.72
C SER A 386 1.88 -3.40 21.89
N LEU A 387 2.55 -2.34 21.44
CA LEU A 387 3.77 -2.43 20.64
C LEU A 387 5.02 -2.17 21.51
N GLU A 388 5.59 -3.26 22.03
CA GLU A 388 6.85 -3.22 22.78
C GLU A 388 8.03 -2.85 21.88
N GLN A 389 8.66 -1.70 22.15
CA GLN A 389 9.86 -1.27 21.44
C GLN A 389 11.12 -1.59 22.23
N HIS A 390 12.03 -2.30 21.59
CA HIS A 390 13.32 -2.70 22.16
C HIS A 390 14.48 -2.05 21.39
N VAL A 391 15.55 -1.70 22.09
CA VAL A 391 16.78 -1.14 21.51
C VAL A 391 17.97 -1.96 21.99
N THR A 392 18.82 -2.40 21.06
CA THR A 392 20.05 -3.14 21.37
C THR A 392 21.26 -2.33 20.91
N VAL A 393 22.12 -1.93 21.84
CA VAL A 393 23.40 -1.29 21.52
C VAL A 393 24.39 -2.38 21.07
N VAL A 394 24.89 -2.26 19.84
CA VAL A 394 25.81 -3.25 19.25
C VAL A 394 27.07 -2.55 18.73
N PRO A 395 28.28 -3.00 19.13
CA PRO A 395 29.53 -2.51 18.55
C PRO A 395 29.51 -2.63 17.02
N SER A 396 29.97 -1.60 16.30
CA SER A 396 29.82 -1.51 14.84
C SER A 396 30.28 -2.79 14.09
N LYS A 397 31.42 -3.35 14.51
CA LYS A 397 32.00 -4.60 13.95
C LYS A 397 31.15 -5.87 14.15
N LEU A 398 30.21 -5.87 15.09
CA LEU A 398 29.36 -7.02 15.41
C LEU A 398 27.93 -6.91 14.85
N ARG A 399 27.51 -5.73 14.34
CA ARG A 399 26.12 -5.48 13.89
C ARG A 399 25.55 -6.57 12.98
N LEU A 400 26.33 -6.99 11.97
CA LEU A 400 25.93 -8.05 11.03
C LEU A 400 25.75 -9.41 11.72
N VAL A 401 26.68 -9.80 12.59
CA VAL A 401 26.64 -11.09 13.30
C VAL A 401 25.50 -11.11 14.32
N CYS A 402 25.27 -10.01 15.03
CA CYS A 402 24.14 -9.86 15.95
C CYS A 402 22.80 -9.92 15.20
N LEU A 403 22.67 -9.27 14.04
CA LEU A 403 21.47 -9.35 13.21
C LEU A 403 21.22 -10.78 12.72
N ALA A 404 22.26 -11.46 12.21
CA ALA A 404 22.19 -12.85 11.79
C ALA A 404 21.77 -13.80 12.93
N ALA A 405 22.38 -13.63 14.12
CA ALA A 405 22.03 -14.39 15.31
C ALA A 405 20.58 -14.14 15.75
N PHE A 406 20.11 -12.89 15.71
CA PHE A 406 18.73 -12.53 16.04
C PHE A 406 17.73 -13.14 15.05
N ILE A 407 18.03 -13.09 13.74
CA ILE A 407 17.22 -13.77 12.70
C ILE A 407 17.11 -15.27 12.97
N LEU A 408 18.24 -15.93 13.24
CA LEU A 408 18.24 -17.36 13.54
C LEU A 408 17.48 -17.66 14.83
N GLN A 409 17.70 -16.89 15.89
CA GLN A 409 16.99 -17.04 17.16
C GLN A 409 15.48 -16.93 16.94
N LYS A 410 14.99 -15.84 16.34
CA LYS A 410 13.55 -15.58 16.21
C LYS A 410 12.84 -16.45 15.16
N CYS A 411 13.49 -16.78 14.05
CA CYS A 411 12.82 -17.45 12.92
C CYS A 411 13.26 -18.91 12.67
N LYS A 412 14.30 -19.42 13.35
CA LYS A 412 14.75 -20.83 13.24
C LYS A 412 14.62 -21.61 14.55
N PHE A 413 14.85 -20.97 15.70
CA PHE A 413 14.87 -21.64 17.01
C PHE A 413 13.63 -21.36 17.87
N GLU A 414 13.15 -20.12 17.90
CA GLU A 414 11.84 -19.78 18.48
C GLU A 414 10.69 -20.18 17.51
N LYS A 415 9.43 -19.98 17.93
CA LYS A 415 8.21 -20.35 17.18
C LYS A 415 8.22 -19.76 15.76
N ASP A 416 7.38 -20.32 14.87
CA ASP A 416 7.23 -19.88 13.47
C ASP A 416 6.83 -18.41 13.32
N GLN A 417 7.82 -17.53 13.41
CA GLN A 417 7.69 -16.08 13.35
C GLN A 417 7.80 -15.56 11.91
N LYS A 418 7.25 -14.38 11.72
CA LYS A 418 7.33 -13.61 10.49
C LYS A 418 7.99 -12.28 10.84
N MET A 419 9.09 -11.95 10.16
CA MET A 419 9.90 -10.78 10.49
C MET A 419 10.08 -9.89 9.28
N VAL A 420 10.05 -8.58 9.51
CA VAL A 420 10.36 -7.54 8.53
C VAL A 420 11.59 -6.79 9.03
N ILE A 421 12.57 -6.58 8.16
CA ILE A 421 13.83 -5.89 8.47
C ILE A 421 14.00 -4.74 7.48
N PHE A 422 14.04 -3.53 8.01
CA PHE A 422 14.23 -2.30 7.24
C PHE A 422 15.72 -1.95 7.10
N PHE A 423 16.12 -1.52 5.90
CA PHE A 423 17.47 -1.06 5.57
C PHE A 423 17.39 0.30 4.87
N SER A 424 18.39 1.16 5.08
CA SER A 424 18.37 2.53 4.54
C SER A 424 18.55 2.65 3.01
N SER A 425 18.80 1.57 2.28
CA SER A 425 18.93 1.61 0.81
C SER A 425 18.63 0.26 0.13
N CYS A 426 18.22 0.31 -1.14
CA CYS A 426 17.97 -0.88 -1.98
C CYS A 426 19.21 -1.79 -2.06
N GLU A 427 20.41 -1.20 -2.13
CA GLU A 427 21.68 -1.91 -2.23
C GLU A 427 21.98 -2.72 -0.96
N LEU A 428 21.67 -2.17 0.23
CA LEU A 428 21.79 -2.88 1.48
C LEU A 428 20.82 -4.07 1.56
N VAL A 429 19.60 -3.93 1.03
CA VAL A 429 18.65 -5.05 0.93
C VAL A 429 19.21 -6.17 0.06
N GLU A 430 19.73 -5.86 -1.14
CA GLU A 430 20.31 -6.86 -2.06
C GLU A 430 21.54 -7.56 -1.46
N PHE A 431 22.42 -6.79 -0.82
CA PHE A 431 23.62 -7.31 -0.16
C PHE A 431 23.23 -8.28 0.97
N HIS A 432 22.35 -7.87 1.89
CA HIS A 432 21.94 -8.73 3.01
C HIS A 432 21.10 -9.92 2.55
N TYR A 433 20.27 -9.77 1.52
CA TYR A 433 19.52 -10.88 0.92
C TYR A 433 20.47 -11.95 0.39
N SER A 434 21.42 -11.56 -0.46
CA SER A 434 22.41 -12.47 -1.04
C SER A 434 23.26 -13.14 0.03
N LEU A 435 23.74 -12.35 1.00
CA LEU A 435 24.57 -12.83 2.10
C LEU A 435 23.83 -13.81 3.03
N PHE A 436 22.59 -13.50 3.44
CA PHE A 436 21.82 -14.36 4.34
C PHE A 436 21.31 -15.63 3.67
N LEU A 437 20.98 -15.59 2.37
CA LEU A 437 20.76 -16.81 1.59
C LEU A 437 22.01 -17.71 1.64
N GLN A 438 23.19 -17.15 1.34
CA GLN A 438 24.44 -17.91 1.30
C GLN A 438 24.92 -18.41 2.67
N THR A 439 24.68 -17.67 3.77
CA THR A 439 25.26 -17.98 5.08
C THR A 439 24.28 -18.64 6.06
N LEU A 440 22.98 -18.34 5.99
CA LEU A 440 21.98 -18.81 6.96
C LEU A 440 21.13 -19.98 6.45
N LEU A 441 21.06 -20.19 5.12
CA LEU A 441 20.42 -21.36 4.51
C LEU A 441 21.41 -22.46 4.11
N SER A 442 22.67 -22.12 3.81
CA SER A 442 23.69 -23.11 3.44
C SER A 442 24.18 -23.92 4.64
N SER A 443 23.39 -24.93 5.02
CA SER A 443 23.86 -26.02 5.89
C SER A 443 23.68 -27.37 5.20
N SER A 444 24.59 -27.67 4.28
CA SER A 444 25.13 -29.03 4.14
C SER A 444 26.64 -28.91 4.09
N GLY A 445 27.34 -29.67 4.93
CA GLY A 445 28.77 -29.89 4.73
C GLY A 445 29.03 -30.69 3.46
N VAL A 446 30.31 -30.94 3.18
CA VAL A 446 30.75 -31.89 2.15
C VAL A 446 29.96 -33.20 2.30
N PRO A 447 29.27 -33.68 1.26
CA PRO A 447 28.50 -34.92 1.37
C PRO A 447 29.46 -36.09 1.55
N ALA A 448 29.42 -36.72 2.73
CA ALA A 448 29.77 -38.13 2.82
C ALA A 448 28.82 -38.90 1.89
N SER A 449 29.38 -39.79 1.07
CA SER A 449 28.67 -40.48 0.00
C SER A 449 27.33 -41.10 0.44
N GLY A 450 26.26 -40.85 -0.34
CA GLY A 450 25.13 -41.80 -0.43
C GLY A 450 23.82 -41.47 0.29
N GLN A 451 23.64 -40.29 0.91
CA GLN A 451 22.32 -39.91 1.45
C GLN A 451 21.79 -38.57 0.93
N LEU A 452 20.52 -38.58 0.50
CA LEU A 452 19.79 -37.44 -0.02
C LEU A 452 19.49 -36.43 1.12
N PRO A 453 19.75 -35.12 0.96
CA PRO A 453 19.44 -34.15 2.01
C PRO A 453 17.95 -34.11 2.32
N SER A 454 17.58 -34.42 3.57
CA SER A 454 16.19 -34.37 4.02
C SER A 454 15.65 -32.92 4.01
N ALA A 455 14.41 -32.75 3.54
CA ALA A 455 13.80 -31.46 3.25
C ALA A 455 13.48 -30.63 4.52
N SER A 456 14.47 -29.91 5.06
CA SER A 456 14.30 -29.15 6.33
C SER A 456 15.01 -27.79 6.41
N THR A 457 15.12 -27.05 5.29
CA THR A 457 15.41 -25.61 5.32
C THR A 457 14.15 -24.80 5.70
N ARG A 458 13.89 -24.69 7.02
CA ARG A 458 12.68 -24.04 7.58
C ARG A 458 12.61 -22.51 7.44
N LEU A 459 13.67 -21.85 6.96
CA LEU A 459 13.80 -20.40 6.92
C LEU A 459 13.71 -19.90 5.46
N LYS A 460 12.89 -18.87 5.21
CA LYS A 460 12.66 -18.28 3.89
C LYS A 460 12.98 -16.79 3.93
N PHE A 461 13.86 -16.34 3.04
CA PHE A 461 14.16 -14.92 2.83
C PHE A 461 13.42 -14.41 1.60
N LEU A 462 12.92 -13.18 1.68
CA LEU A 462 12.32 -12.42 0.60
C LEU A 462 12.89 -11.00 0.63
N ARG A 463 12.88 -10.30 -0.51
CA ARG A 463 13.34 -8.92 -0.64
C ARG A 463 12.28 -8.04 -1.30
N LEU A 464 12.12 -6.80 -0.83
CA LEU A 464 11.20 -5.82 -1.40
C LEU A 464 11.81 -4.42 -1.33
N HIS A 465 12.22 -3.86 -2.46
CA HIS A 465 12.83 -2.53 -2.53
C HIS A 465 12.50 -1.80 -3.83
N GLY A 466 12.84 -0.51 -3.89
CA GLY A 466 12.44 0.39 -4.98
C GLY A 466 12.95 0.01 -6.37
N ASN A 467 14.09 -0.67 -6.48
CA ASN A 467 14.73 -1.01 -7.76
C ASN A 467 14.16 -2.29 -8.40
N MET A 468 13.28 -3.02 -7.72
CA MET A 468 12.62 -4.22 -8.26
C MET A 468 11.52 -3.87 -9.27
N GLU A 469 11.29 -4.74 -10.25
CA GLU A 469 10.15 -4.58 -11.15
C GLU A 469 8.82 -4.69 -10.39
N GLN A 470 7.79 -3.94 -10.81
CA GLN A 470 6.51 -3.92 -10.09
C GLN A 470 5.83 -5.30 -10.04
N GLU A 471 5.99 -6.12 -11.08
CA GLU A 471 5.45 -7.48 -11.13
C GLU A 471 6.09 -8.36 -10.05
N GLU A 472 7.42 -8.33 -9.94
CA GLU A 472 8.17 -9.01 -8.87
C GLU A 472 7.80 -8.49 -7.48
N ARG A 473 7.75 -7.16 -7.29
CA ARG A 473 7.33 -6.56 -6.00
C ARG A 473 5.96 -7.05 -5.56
N THR A 474 5.02 -7.10 -6.49
CA THR A 474 3.64 -7.52 -6.22
C THR A 474 3.59 -9.01 -5.88
N ALA A 475 4.34 -9.83 -6.62
CA ALA A 475 4.47 -11.27 -6.34
C ALA A 475 5.08 -11.53 -4.97
N VAL A 476 6.21 -10.89 -4.63
CA VAL A 476 6.88 -11.06 -3.33
C VAL A 476 6.03 -10.54 -2.17
N PHE A 477 5.34 -9.41 -2.33
CA PHE A 477 4.43 -8.90 -1.30
C PHE A 477 3.26 -9.87 -1.06
N GLN A 478 2.65 -10.40 -2.12
CA GLN A 478 1.59 -11.41 -2.00
C GLN A 478 2.11 -12.72 -1.40
N GLU A 479 3.29 -13.19 -1.82
CA GLU A 479 3.93 -14.39 -1.29
C GLU A 479 4.23 -14.24 0.20
N PHE A 480 4.81 -13.10 0.61
CA PHE A 480 5.06 -12.82 2.01
C PHE A 480 3.76 -12.69 2.79
N SER A 481 2.75 -11.95 2.31
CA SER A 481 1.50 -11.70 3.04
C SER A 481 0.77 -12.99 3.39
N HIS A 482 0.65 -13.93 2.44
CA HIS A 482 0.04 -15.25 2.66
C HIS A 482 0.95 -16.23 3.43
N SER A 483 2.27 -16.00 3.47
CA SER A 483 3.20 -16.84 4.24
C SER A 483 3.03 -16.63 5.75
N ARG A 484 2.91 -17.74 6.49
CA ARG A 484 2.87 -17.76 7.97
C ARG A 484 4.24 -17.54 8.62
N ARG A 485 5.32 -17.90 7.93
CA ARG A 485 6.72 -17.79 8.38
C ARG A 485 7.60 -17.21 7.27
N GLY A 486 8.64 -16.46 7.63
CA GLY A 486 9.60 -15.89 6.68
C GLY A 486 10.19 -14.56 7.14
N VAL A 487 11.28 -14.16 6.49
CA VAL A 487 11.99 -12.89 6.72
C VAL A 487 11.90 -12.04 5.45
N LEU A 488 11.27 -10.88 5.55
CA LEU A 488 11.27 -9.87 4.49
C LEU A 488 12.35 -8.82 4.78
N LEU A 489 13.26 -8.64 3.84
CA LEU A 489 14.24 -7.56 3.84
C LEU A 489 13.71 -6.44 2.94
N CYS A 490 13.56 -5.23 3.46
CA CYS A 490 12.99 -4.11 2.70
C CYS A 490 13.67 -2.78 3.00
N THR A 491 13.39 -1.79 2.13
CA THR A 491 13.68 -0.37 2.36
C THR A 491 12.50 0.30 3.04
#